data_AF-A0A4Z0KMY8-F1
#
_entry.id   AF-A0A4Z0KMY8-F1
#
_cell.length_a   1.000
_cell.length_b   1.000
_cell.length_c   1.000
_cell.angle_alpha   90.00
_cell.angle_beta   90.00
_cell.angle_gamma   90.00
#
_symmetry.space_group_name_H-M   'P 1'
#
loop_
_entity.id
_entity.type
_entity.pdbx_description
1 polymer ?
#
loop_
_entity_poly.entity_id
_entity_poly.type
_entity_poly.pdbx_seq_one_letter_code
_entity_poly.pdbx_strand_id
1 'polypeptide(L)'
;MTLKNVTTKTMTVTMIAGAALLGTGTIASASATAPAQDSAAVGSAAEKSTSNAKPGSASASPEAAKKFSSIGKFLNHYKGQSLANSQGGFQGECVSLISRALEEVHGVDHSAWGNAVDYQAGGSGGQKMKANGFTWHTDQKFENGDILVWGDGADTGVYGHIGIYYEGQVWHQNFNGDRSLHTYDGLIDGYLGYWRA
;
A
#
# COMPACT_ATOMS: atom_id res chain seq x y z
N MET A 1 -0.69 42.58 -17.61
CA MET A 1 -0.35 41.15 -17.66
C MET A 1 1.14 41.03 -17.41
N THR A 2 1.53 40.54 -16.25
CA THR A 2 2.94 40.50 -15.81
C THR A 2 3.41 39.05 -15.89
N LEU A 3 4.20 38.71 -16.90
CA LEU A 3 4.83 37.39 -16.98
C LEU A 3 5.93 37.29 -15.91
N LYS A 4 5.80 36.30 -15.03
CA LYS A 4 6.87 35.92 -14.09
C LYS A 4 7.75 34.86 -14.76
N ASN A 5 9.04 35.15 -14.84
CA ASN A 5 10.06 34.24 -15.36
C ASN A 5 10.16 32.98 -14.49
N VAL A 6 10.01 31.82 -15.10
CA VAL A 6 10.31 30.52 -14.49
C VAL A 6 11.82 30.29 -14.65
N THR A 7 12.53 30.24 -13.52
CA THR A 7 13.96 29.88 -13.50
C THR A 7 14.08 28.38 -13.37
N THR A 8 14.40 27.69 -14.47
CA THR A 8 14.71 26.27 -14.46
C THR A 8 16.12 26.07 -13.91
N LYS A 9 16.24 25.51 -12.69
CA LYS A 9 17.53 25.05 -12.17
C LYS A 9 17.83 23.67 -12.73
N THR A 10 18.87 23.58 -13.56
CA THR A 10 19.46 22.33 -14.02
C THR A 10 20.15 21.64 -12.84
N MET A 11 19.69 20.45 -12.46
CA MET A 11 20.33 19.59 -11.48
C MET A 11 21.46 18.81 -12.15
N THR A 12 22.70 19.04 -11.71
CA THR A 12 23.87 18.26 -12.12
C THR A 12 23.88 16.93 -11.37
N VAL A 13 23.69 15.82 -12.08
CA VAL A 13 23.83 14.48 -11.53
C VAL A 13 25.32 14.14 -11.39
N THR A 14 25.78 13.97 -10.17
CA THR A 14 27.10 13.39 -9.87
C THR A 14 26.91 11.89 -9.66
N MET A 15 27.39 11.06 -10.59
CA MET A 15 27.43 9.61 -10.40
C MET A 15 28.64 9.25 -9.53
N ILE A 16 28.40 8.62 -8.38
CA ILE A 16 29.43 7.95 -7.58
C ILE A 16 29.29 6.45 -7.84
N ALA A 17 30.30 5.88 -8.49
CA ALA A 17 30.47 4.43 -8.60
C ALA A 17 31.09 3.91 -7.29
N GLY A 18 30.34 3.10 -6.55
CA GLY A 18 30.79 2.42 -5.33
C GLY A 18 30.77 0.91 -5.53
N ALA A 19 31.94 0.30 -5.38
CA ALA A 19 32.24 -1.10 -5.70
C ALA A 19 31.56 -2.14 -4.78
N ALA A 20 31.29 -3.30 -5.37
CA ALA A 20 30.83 -4.52 -4.70
C ALA A 20 31.89 -5.09 -3.74
N LEU A 21 31.45 -5.56 -2.58
CA LEU A 21 32.21 -6.46 -1.71
C LEU A 21 31.37 -7.72 -1.45
N LEU A 22 31.84 -8.80 -2.05
CA LEU A 22 31.37 -10.18 -1.86
C LEU A 22 31.84 -10.67 -0.49
N GLY A 23 30.93 -11.20 0.32
CA GLY A 23 31.23 -11.92 1.55
C GLY A 23 30.54 -13.28 1.54
N THR A 24 31.27 -14.32 1.13
CA THR A 24 30.88 -15.72 1.23
C THR A 24 31.13 -16.25 2.63
N GLY A 25 30.14 -16.93 3.22
CA GLY A 25 30.32 -17.75 4.41
C GLY A 25 29.32 -18.90 4.42
N THR A 26 29.82 -20.13 4.30
CA THR A 26 29.03 -21.38 4.26
C THR A 26 29.40 -22.29 5.44
N ILE A 27 28.39 -23.04 5.92
CA ILE A 27 28.37 -24.31 6.69
C ILE A 27 28.96 -24.32 8.14
N ALA A 28 28.46 -25.07 9.14
CA ALA A 28 27.89 -26.41 9.14
C ALA A 28 27.07 -26.74 10.42
N SER A 29 26.36 -27.86 10.33
CA SER A 29 25.33 -28.49 11.17
C SER A 29 25.78 -29.20 12.47
N ALA A 30 24.83 -29.50 13.36
CA ALA A 30 24.46 -30.85 13.88
C ALA A 30 23.47 -30.73 15.08
N SER A 31 22.26 -31.32 15.04
CA SER A 31 21.84 -32.66 15.58
C SER A 31 21.82 -32.72 17.12
N ALA A 32 20.88 -33.29 17.89
CA ALA A 32 19.69 -34.16 17.76
C ALA A 32 18.84 -33.92 19.05
N THR A 33 17.58 -34.32 19.26
CA THR A 33 17.07 -35.70 19.39
C THR A 33 15.57 -35.62 19.73
N ALA A 34 14.73 -36.49 19.14
CA ALA A 34 13.36 -36.80 19.57
C ALA A 34 13.39 -37.85 20.71
N PRO A 35 12.26 -38.23 21.36
CA PRO A 35 11.29 -39.17 20.75
C PRO A 35 9.80 -38.90 21.12
N ALA A 36 8.86 -39.22 20.20
CA ALA A 36 7.83 -40.30 20.29
C ALA A 36 6.64 -40.00 21.22
N GLN A 37 5.40 -40.44 21.03
CA GLN A 37 4.58 -41.15 20.05
C GLN A 37 3.17 -41.16 20.71
N ASP A 38 2.07 -41.00 19.98
CA ASP A 38 1.03 -42.04 19.99
C ASP A 38 -0.03 -41.81 18.90
N SER A 39 -0.57 -42.94 18.47
CA SER A 39 -1.40 -43.19 17.30
C SER A 39 -2.88 -43.18 17.66
N ALA A 40 -3.75 -42.98 16.67
CA ALA A 40 -4.73 -43.99 16.23
C ALA A 40 -5.81 -43.36 15.34
N ALA A 41 -6.30 -44.18 14.43
CA ALA A 41 -7.09 -43.82 13.27
C ALA A 41 -8.53 -44.33 13.34
N VAL A 42 -9.30 -43.91 12.34
CA VAL A 42 -10.47 -44.53 11.69
C VAL A 42 -11.84 -44.42 12.39
N GLY A 43 -12.79 -43.82 11.65
CA GLY A 43 -14.22 -43.97 11.86
C GLY A 43 -15.02 -43.28 10.75
N SER A 44 -15.23 -43.97 9.62
CA SER A 44 -16.17 -43.57 8.58
C SER A 44 -17.62 -43.70 9.06
N ALA A 45 -18.42 -42.66 8.84
CA ALA A 45 -19.86 -42.82 8.64
C ALA A 45 -20.33 -41.74 7.65
N ALA A 46 -20.89 -42.21 6.55
CA ALA A 46 -21.53 -41.40 5.52
C ALA A 46 -22.85 -40.85 6.06
N GLU A 47 -23.09 -39.55 5.89
CA GLU A 47 -24.45 -39.03 5.77
C GLU A 47 -24.57 -38.08 4.58
N LYS A 48 -25.51 -38.49 3.74
CA LYS A 48 -26.04 -37.87 2.54
C LYS A 48 -26.68 -36.53 2.89
N SER A 49 -26.29 -35.46 2.20
CA SER A 49 -27.11 -34.26 2.09
C SER A 49 -26.98 -33.66 0.70
N THR A 50 -27.86 -34.13 -0.18
CA THR A 50 -28.27 -33.43 -1.38
C THR A 50 -28.92 -32.10 -1.00
N SER A 51 -28.28 -30.99 -1.33
CA SER A 51 -28.98 -29.72 -1.50
C SER A 51 -28.55 -29.07 -2.81
N ASN A 52 -29.50 -29.06 -3.74
CA ASN A 52 -29.49 -28.26 -4.95
C ASN A 52 -29.44 -26.78 -4.55
N ALA A 53 -28.27 -26.14 -4.65
CA ALA A 53 -28.15 -24.69 -4.56
C ALA A 53 -27.96 -24.10 -5.96
N LYS A 54 -29.05 -23.50 -6.44
CA LYS A 54 -29.10 -22.56 -7.58
C LYS A 54 -27.98 -21.52 -7.47
N PRO A 55 -27.25 -21.18 -8.55
CA PRO A 55 -26.29 -20.09 -8.51
C PRO A 55 -27.08 -18.77 -8.52
N GLY A 56 -27.08 -18.06 -7.38
CA GLY A 56 -27.83 -16.83 -7.21
C GLY A 56 -27.07 -15.83 -6.38
N SER A 57 -26.71 -14.72 -7.03
CA SER A 57 -26.15 -13.47 -6.49
C SER A 57 -24.83 -13.57 -5.73
N ALA A 58 -23.75 -13.23 -6.45
CA ALA A 58 -22.60 -12.59 -5.81
C ALA A 58 -23.11 -11.38 -5.03
N SER A 59 -23.06 -11.47 -3.70
CA SER A 59 -23.36 -10.36 -2.81
C SER A 59 -22.28 -9.31 -3.02
N ALA A 60 -22.58 -8.25 -3.78
CA ALA A 60 -21.77 -7.05 -3.77
C ALA A 60 -21.66 -6.60 -2.31
N SER A 61 -20.43 -6.44 -1.80
CA SER A 61 -20.23 -5.79 -0.50
C SER A 61 -20.88 -4.41 -0.56
N PRO A 62 -21.53 -3.95 0.52
CA PRO A 62 -22.11 -2.62 0.56
C PRO A 62 -21.02 -1.59 0.30
N GLU A 63 -21.21 -0.78 -0.74
CA GLU A 63 -20.37 0.39 -1.04
C GLU A 63 -20.43 1.33 0.18
N ALA A 64 -19.26 1.68 0.74
CA ALA A 64 -19.23 2.58 1.88
C ALA A 64 -19.71 3.98 1.47
N ALA A 65 -20.41 4.65 2.37
CA ALA A 65 -20.86 6.01 2.13
C ALA A 65 -19.65 6.96 2.07
N LYS A 66 -19.41 7.53 0.89
CA LYS A 66 -18.41 8.58 0.67
C LYS A 66 -18.69 9.77 1.60
N LYS A 67 -17.70 10.19 2.38
CA LYS A 67 -17.78 11.31 3.33
C LYS A 67 -17.21 12.60 2.76
N PHE A 68 -16.30 12.49 1.79
CA PHE A 68 -15.66 13.63 1.15
C PHE A 68 -15.93 13.65 -0.35
N SER A 69 -16.14 14.85 -0.90
CA SER A 69 -16.36 15.07 -2.33
C SER A 69 -15.07 15.09 -3.16
N SER A 70 -13.90 15.11 -2.50
CA SER A 70 -12.60 15.22 -3.16
C SER A 70 -11.47 14.83 -2.20
N ILE A 71 -10.35 14.37 -2.76
CA ILE A 71 -9.16 14.03 -1.97
C ILE A 71 -8.59 15.22 -1.19
N GLY A 72 -8.61 16.44 -1.75
CA GLY A 72 -8.12 17.64 -1.07
C GLY A 72 -8.88 17.96 0.22
N LYS A 73 -10.21 17.79 0.23
CA LYS A 73 -11.02 17.97 1.44
C LYS A 73 -10.70 16.92 2.50
N PHE A 74 -10.50 15.68 2.08
CA PHE A 74 -10.09 14.59 2.96
C PHE A 74 -8.73 14.87 3.61
N LEU A 75 -7.71 15.21 2.81
CA LEU A 75 -6.36 15.50 3.29
C LEU A 75 -6.34 16.70 4.25
N ASN A 76 -7.03 17.78 3.89
CA ASN A 76 -7.11 18.98 4.74
C ASN A 76 -7.86 18.72 6.06
N HIS A 77 -8.90 17.88 6.04
CA HIS A 77 -9.64 17.54 7.25
C HIS A 77 -8.77 16.78 8.26
N TYR A 78 -7.96 15.84 7.78
CA TYR A 78 -7.16 14.96 8.62
C TYR A 78 -5.70 15.40 8.82
N LYS A 79 -5.30 16.55 8.26
CA LYS A 79 -3.94 17.07 8.40
C LYS A 79 -3.49 17.10 9.87
N GLY A 80 -2.32 16.54 10.13
CA GLY A 80 -1.72 16.43 11.47
C GLY A 80 -2.31 15.34 12.37
N GLN A 81 -3.27 14.55 11.89
CA GLN A 81 -3.89 13.47 12.66
C GLN A 81 -3.27 12.11 12.31
N SER A 82 -3.20 11.20 13.27
CA SER A 82 -2.84 9.79 13.03
C SER A 82 -4.08 8.96 12.76
N LEU A 83 -4.26 8.57 11.49
CA LEU A 83 -5.41 7.81 11.00
C LEU A 83 -5.22 6.32 11.16
N ALA A 84 -6.20 5.69 11.81
CA ALA A 84 -6.44 4.25 11.68
C ALA A 84 -7.10 3.93 10.35
N ASN A 85 -6.96 2.68 9.89
CA ASN A 85 -7.67 2.19 8.72
C ASN A 85 -9.21 2.28 8.90
N SER A 86 -9.98 2.00 7.86
CA SER A 86 -11.45 2.11 7.88
C SER A 86 -12.08 1.32 9.05
N GLN A 87 -11.45 0.21 9.44
CA GLN A 87 -11.88 -0.71 10.50
C GLN A 87 -11.30 -0.39 11.89
N GLY A 88 -10.55 0.70 12.05
CA GLY A 88 -10.03 1.18 13.34
C GLY A 88 -8.68 0.58 13.79
N GLY A 89 -8.03 -0.23 12.96
CA GLY A 89 -6.69 -0.80 13.23
C GLY A 89 -5.54 -0.01 12.62
N PHE A 90 -4.29 -0.39 12.97
CA PHE A 90 -3.05 0.11 12.35
C PHE A 90 -2.93 1.65 12.34
N GLN A 91 -3.28 2.30 13.46
CA GLN A 91 -3.32 3.76 13.57
C GLN A 91 -1.98 4.40 13.23
N GLY A 92 -1.98 5.28 12.23
CA GLY A 92 -0.82 6.05 11.80
C GLY A 92 0.05 5.33 10.77
N GLU A 93 -0.33 4.15 10.27
CA GLU A 93 0.41 3.48 9.19
C GLU A 93 0.15 4.11 7.82
N CYS A 94 1.12 4.01 6.90
CA CYS A 94 1.00 4.53 5.53
C CYS A 94 -0.21 3.91 4.80
N VAL A 95 -0.43 2.60 4.93
CA VAL A 95 -1.59 1.91 4.31
C VAL A 95 -2.93 2.28 4.95
N SER A 96 -2.94 2.75 6.21
CA SER A 96 -4.17 3.22 6.88
C SER A 96 -4.70 4.51 6.26
N LEU A 97 -3.81 5.37 5.77
CA LEU A 97 -4.20 6.54 4.99
C LEU A 97 -4.95 6.13 3.72
N ILE A 98 -4.41 5.16 2.99
CA ILE A 98 -4.98 4.69 1.72
C ILE A 98 -6.33 4.01 1.95
N SER A 99 -6.44 3.19 3.00
CA SER A 99 -7.71 2.62 3.44
C SER A 99 -8.79 3.67 3.69
N ARG A 100 -8.46 4.72 4.46
CA ARG A 100 -9.38 5.80 4.75
C ARG A 100 -9.76 6.60 3.50
N ALA A 101 -8.79 6.90 2.64
CA ALA A 101 -9.07 7.62 1.40
C ALA A 101 -9.98 6.81 0.47
N LEU A 102 -9.74 5.51 0.34
CA LEU A 102 -10.55 4.61 -0.48
C LEU A 102 -11.99 4.49 0.06
N GLU A 103 -12.19 4.36 1.37
CA GLU A 103 -13.52 4.37 1.98
C GLU A 103 -14.21 5.72 1.76
N GLU A 104 -13.58 6.81 2.19
CA GLU A 104 -14.27 8.06 2.44
C GLU A 104 -14.33 8.98 1.20
N VAL A 105 -13.51 8.73 0.18
CA VAL A 105 -13.53 9.44 -1.11
C VAL A 105 -14.05 8.55 -2.23
N HIS A 106 -13.68 7.27 -2.25
CA HIS A 106 -13.99 6.35 -3.35
C HIS A 106 -15.10 5.33 -3.04
N GLY A 107 -15.57 5.23 -1.79
CA GLY A 107 -16.65 4.32 -1.40
C GLY A 107 -16.22 2.87 -1.25
N VAL A 108 -14.91 2.61 -1.18
CA VAL A 108 -14.31 1.27 -1.13
C VAL A 108 -13.86 0.99 0.31
N ASP A 109 -14.70 0.31 1.09
CA ASP A 109 -14.35 -0.08 2.46
C ASP A 109 -13.41 -1.28 2.49
N HIS A 110 -12.28 -1.13 3.17
CA HIS A 110 -11.37 -2.22 3.48
C HIS A 110 -10.42 -1.85 4.62
N SER A 111 -9.90 -2.84 5.36
CA SER A 111 -8.80 -2.62 6.31
C SER A 111 -7.48 -2.27 5.60
N ALA A 112 -6.64 -3.24 5.30
CA ALA A 112 -5.42 -3.05 4.51
C ALA A 112 -5.26 -4.28 3.62
N TRP A 113 -4.85 -4.09 2.37
CA TRP A 113 -4.64 -5.20 1.44
C TRP A 113 -3.17 -5.64 1.41
N GLY A 114 -2.54 -5.68 2.58
CA GLY A 114 -1.12 -5.96 2.75
C GLY A 114 -0.30 -4.72 3.09
N ASN A 115 1.01 -4.83 2.88
CA ASN A 115 1.97 -3.75 3.01
C ASN A 115 1.94 -2.84 1.78
N ALA A 116 2.69 -1.73 1.81
CA ALA A 116 2.73 -0.81 0.69
C ALA A 116 3.18 -1.46 -0.63
N VAL A 117 4.21 -2.32 -0.60
CA VAL A 117 4.66 -3.05 -1.81
C VAL A 117 3.59 -3.95 -2.43
N ASP A 118 2.63 -4.43 -1.65
CA ASP A 118 1.56 -5.30 -2.14
C ASP A 118 0.56 -4.53 -3.03
N TYR A 119 0.58 -3.19 -2.97
CA TYR A 119 -0.22 -2.34 -3.84
C TYR A 119 0.37 -2.19 -5.25
N GLN A 120 1.60 -2.64 -5.54
CA GLN A 120 2.12 -2.57 -6.91
C GLN A 120 1.28 -3.39 -7.91
N ALA A 121 1.41 -3.10 -9.21
CA ALA A 121 0.76 -3.90 -10.25
C ALA A 121 1.08 -5.40 -10.13
N GLY A 122 0.04 -6.24 -10.09
CA GLY A 122 0.16 -7.69 -9.91
C GLY A 122 0.20 -8.16 -8.45
N GLY A 123 0.51 -7.27 -7.50
CA GLY A 123 0.43 -7.53 -6.06
C GLY A 123 -1.01 -7.76 -5.56
N SER A 124 -1.16 -8.32 -4.36
CA SER A 124 -2.48 -8.65 -3.81
C SER A 124 -3.35 -7.40 -3.61
N GLY A 125 -2.79 -6.32 -3.07
CA GLY A 125 -3.42 -5.01 -2.99
C GLY A 125 -3.63 -4.38 -4.37
N GLY A 126 -2.66 -4.51 -5.28
CA GLY A 126 -2.79 -3.99 -6.64
C GLY A 126 -3.92 -4.64 -7.45
N GLN A 127 -4.17 -5.94 -7.26
CA GLN A 127 -5.32 -6.63 -7.85
C GLN A 127 -6.64 -6.08 -7.33
N LYS A 128 -6.71 -5.68 -6.05
CA LYS A 128 -7.89 -5.05 -5.45
C LYS A 128 -8.08 -3.61 -5.95
N MET A 129 -7.00 -2.83 -6.10
CA MET A 129 -7.05 -1.51 -6.73
C MET A 129 -7.65 -1.60 -8.13
N LYS A 130 -7.11 -2.49 -8.96
CA LYS A 130 -7.61 -2.74 -10.32
C LYS A 130 -9.08 -3.17 -10.34
N ALA A 131 -9.49 -4.04 -9.41
CA ALA A 131 -10.88 -4.50 -9.30
C ALA A 131 -11.85 -3.37 -8.92
N ASN A 132 -11.38 -2.32 -8.26
CA ASN A 132 -12.15 -1.13 -7.91
C ASN A 132 -12.01 0.01 -8.94
N GLY A 133 -11.54 -0.30 -10.16
CA GLY A 133 -11.52 0.65 -11.28
C GLY A 133 -10.25 1.50 -11.40
N PHE A 134 -9.28 1.34 -10.50
CA PHE A 134 -8.04 2.10 -10.59
C PHE A 134 -7.12 1.57 -11.69
N THR A 135 -6.43 2.48 -12.36
CA THR A 135 -5.44 2.18 -13.40
C THR A 135 -4.03 2.38 -12.87
N TRP A 136 -3.13 1.45 -13.18
CA TRP A 136 -1.72 1.53 -12.79
C TRP A 136 -0.90 2.24 -13.85
N HIS A 137 0.03 3.07 -13.39
CA HIS A 137 0.97 3.83 -14.21
C HIS A 137 2.38 3.75 -13.62
N THR A 138 3.39 3.85 -14.47
CA THR A 138 4.80 3.86 -14.07
C THR A 138 5.53 5.12 -14.52
N ASP A 139 4.87 5.99 -15.28
CA ASP A 139 5.39 7.32 -15.55
C ASP A 139 5.34 8.18 -14.26
N GLN A 140 5.82 9.42 -14.35
CA GLN A 140 5.81 10.38 -13.23
C GLN A 140 4.96 11.61 -13.56
N LYS A 141 3.86 11.43 -14.33
CA LYS A 141 2.91 12.49 -14.69
C LYS A 141 1.79 12.55 -13.67
N PHE A 142 2.17 12.85 -12.44
CA PHE A 142 1.27 12.83 -11.30
C PHE A 142 0.16 13.86 -11.39
N GLU A 143 -1.01 13.47 -10.91
CA GLU A 143 -2.22 14.27 -10.78
C GLU A 143 -2.75 14.18 -9.35
N ASN A 144 -3.52 15.19 -8.95
CA ASN A 144 -4.10 15.26 -7.62
C ASN A 144 -4.98 14.03 -7.35
N GLY A 145 -4.61 13.27 -6.32
CA GLY A 145 -5.30 12.06 -5.90
C GLY A 145 -4.63 10.76 -6.34
N ASP A 146 -3.54 10.81 -7.12
CA ASP A 146 -2.77 9.61 -7.43
C ASP A 146 -2.21 8.98 -6.15
N ILE A 147 -2.30 7.65 -6.06
CA ILE A 147 -1.76 6.88 -4.94
C ILE A 147 -0.42 6.31 -5.38
N LEU A 148 0.67 6.85 -4.84
CA LEU A 148 2.05 6.53 -5.23
C LEU A 148 2.58 5.41 -4.34
N VAL A 149 3.29 4.46 -4.93
CA VAL A 149 3.83 3.26 -4.28
C VAL A 149 5.34 3.20 -4.43
N TRP A 150 6.03 2.94 -3.33
CA TRP A 150 7.47 2.73 -3.23
C TRP A 150 7.78 1.32 -2.70
N GLY A 151 8.82 0.72 -3.26
CA GLY A 151 9.38 -0.58 -2.92
C GLY A 151 10.46 -0.49 -1.86
N ASP A 152 11.37 -1.47 -1.87
CA ASP A 152 12.60 -1.45 -1.09
C ASP A 152 13.58 -0.43 -1.70
N GLY A 153 14.12 0.47 -0.88
CA GLY A 153 14.93 1.60 -1.32
C GLY A 153 15.77 2.18 -0.18
N ALA A 154 16.55 3.23 -0.45
CA ALA A 154 17.37 3.86 0.59
C ALA A 154 16.56 4.42 1.77
N ASP A 155 15.34 4.90 1.47
CA ASP A 155 14.44 5.55 2.45
C ASP A 155 13.29 4.65 2.91
N THR A 156 13.16 3.45 2.32
CA THR A 156 12.03 2.54 2.51
C THR A 156 12.53 1.11 2.67
N GLY A 157 11.99 0.36 3.64
CA GLY A 157 12.36 -1.05 3.80
C GLY A 157 11.60 -1.99 2.86
N VAL A 158 11.80 -3.30 3.06
CA VAL A 158 11.13 -4.37 2.28
C VAL A 158 9.59 -4.33 2.26
N TYR A 159 8.97 -3.60 3.21
CA TYR A 159 7.51 -3.39 3.25
C TYR A 159 7.03 -2.23 2.39
N GLY A 160 7.96 -1.40 1.91
CA GLY A 160 7.72 -0.26 1.04
C GLY A 160 7.10 0.95 1.75
N HIS A 161 6.67 1.91 0.95
CA HIS A 161 5.91 3.07 1.40
C HIS A 161 4.80 3.41 0.41
N ILE A 162 3.74 4.07 0.87
CA ILE A 162 2.60 4.46 0.03
C ILE A 162 2.04 5.80 0.51
N GLY A 163 1.62 6.63 -0.43
CA GLY A 163 1.15 7.99 -0.16
C GLY A 163 0.26 8.52 -1.28
N ILE A 164 -0.22 9.74 -1.12
CA ILE A 164 -1.16 10.38 -2.04
C ILE A 164 -0.53 11.66 -2.58
N TYR A 165 -0.42 11.79 -3.89
CA TYR A 165 0.05 13.02 -4.51
C TYR A 165 -1.07 14.07 -4.54
N TYR A 166 -0.78 15.26 -4.04
CA TYR A 166 -1.72 16.39 -4.06
C TYR A 166 -0.98 17.72 -4.03
N GLU A 167 -1.27 18.60 -4.99
CA GLU A 167 -0.72 19.94 -5.13
C GLU A 167 0.81 20.01 -5.14
N GLY A 168 1.46 19.04 -5.79
CA GLY A 168 2.92 18.99 -5.89
C GLY A 168 3.62 18.28 -4.73
N GLN A 169 2.86 17.78 -3.75
CA GLN A 169 3.40 17.16 -2.54
C GLN A 169 2.90 15.73 -2.37
N VAL A 170 3.69 14.89 -1.70
CA VAL A 170 3.25 13.56 -1.26
C VAL A 170 2.71 13.69 0.15
N TRP A 171 1.45 13.32 0.34
CA TRP A 171 0.80 13.19 1.63
C TRP A 171 0.87 11.74 2.10
N HIS A 172 1.34 11.51 3.33
CA HIS A 172 1.57 10.16 3.84
C HIS A 172 1.48 10.11 5.37
N GLN A 173 1.62 8.90 5.91
CA GLN A 173 1.84 8.65 7.34
C GLN A 173 2.98 7.66 7.51
N ASN A 174 3.65 7.67 8.65
CA ASN A 174 4.72 6.75 9.03
C ASN A 174 5.92 6.76 8.07
N PHE A 175 6.32 7.93 7.60
CA PHE A 175 7.63 8.10 6.99
C PHE A 175 8.57 8.71 8.04
N ASN A 176 9.80 8.20 8.14
CA ASN A 176 10.77 8.59 9.18
C ASN A 176 10.23 8.53 10.62
N GLY A 177 9.24 7.66 10.87
CA GLY A 177 8.63 7.45 12.19
C GLY A 177 7.55 8.47 12.59
N ASP A 178 7.26 9.49 11.78
CA ASP A 178 6.14 10.39 12.04
C ASP A 178 4.83 9.74 11.58
N ARG A 179 4.00 9.37 12.55
CA ARG A 179 2.73 8.65 12.36
C ARG A 179 1.53 9.55 12.06
N SER A 180 1.72 10.86 11.94
CA SER A 180 0.66 11.81 11.60
C SER A 180 0.53 11.97 10.08
N LEU A 181 -0.63 12.43 9.60
CA LEU A 181 -0.81 12.80 8.19
C LEU A 181 -0.13 14.15 7.93
N HIS A 182 0.94 14.12 7.13
CA HIS A 182 1.68 15.31 6.73
C HIS A 182 2.24 15.13 5.32
N THR A 183 2.90 16.19 4.83
CA THR A 183 3.52 16.24 3.51
C THR A 183 5.02 16.02 3.62
N TYR A 184 5.58 15.38 2.60
CA TYR A 184 7.03 15.32 2.38
C TYR A 184 7.39 15.98 1.06
N ASP A 185 8.37 16.88 1.12
CA ASP A 185 8.84 17.70 0.00
C ASP A 185 10.12 17.15 -0.66
N GLY A 186 10.57 15.94 -0.27
CA GLY A 186 11.75 15.29 -0.82
C GLY A 186 11.45 14.22 -1.86
N LEU A 187 12.51 13.62 -2.40
CA LEU A 187 12.42 12.39 -3.17
C LEU A 187 12.41 11.20 -2.21
N ILE A 188 11.60 10.18 -2.54
CA ILE A 188 11.62 8.88 -1.86
C ILE A 188 12.16 7.88 -2.88
N ASP A 189 13.26 7.22 -2.56
CA ASP A 189 13.83 6.17 -3.40
C ASP A 189 12.92 4.93 -3.50
N GLY A 190 13.15 4.08 -4.50
CA GLY A 190 12.41 2.84 -4.68
C GLY A 190 11.01 3.01 -5.31
N TYR A 191 10.76 4.11 -6.03
CA TYR A 191 9.48 4.35 -6.69
C TYR A 191 9.11 3.22 -7.67
N LEU A 192 7.90 2.66 -7.52
CA LEU A 192 7.40 1.56 -8.34
C LEU A 192 6.36 2.01 -9.37
N GLY A 193 5.51 2.97 -8.99
CA GLY A 193 4.41 3.45 -9.82
C GLY A 193 3.30 4.10 -9.01
N TYR A 194 2.16 4.37 -9.65
CA TYR A 194 0.99 4.93 -9.00
C TYR A 194 -0.33 4.37 -9.53
N TRP A 195 -1.37 4.47 -8.70
CA TRP A 195 -2.76 4.22 -9.07
C TRP A 195 -3.52 5.51 -9.29
N ARG A 196 -4.35 5.54 -10.32
CA ARG A 196 -5.30 6.61 -10.61
C ARG A 196 -6.73 6.07 -10.69
N ALA A 197 -7.67 6.77 -10.07
CA ALA A 197 -9.10 6.44 -10.11
C ALA A 197 -9.75 6.80 -11.45
#